data_AF-A0AAV0H9Y5-F1
#
_entry.id   AF-A0AAV0H9Y5-F1
#
_cell.length_a   1.000
_cell.length_b   1.000
_cell.length_c   1.000
_cell.angle_alpha   90.00
_cell.angle_beta   90.00
_cell.angle_gamma   90.00
#
_symmetry.space_group_name_H-M   'P 1'
#
loop_
_entity.id
_entity.type
_entity.pdbx_description
1 polymer ?
#
loop_
_entity_poly.entity_id
_entity_poly.type
_entity_poly.pdbx_seq_one_letter_code
_entity_poly.pdbx_strand_id
1 'polypeptide(L)'
;MKAPPRLLPLLLPVPAASSRLFETTTRGRCAFLLLCLFLFVSLSIFLSLSPNQLLLRSFDYSPAAAAPTVVAARPNLSAFPSNSAVRESTGHLNKSSVPEAREDLESVSILFPDWEVVVIGPAGISGEEEESGFLCVYPNKATSPARFSGNLRATNQSIFTCWMPEKCRRRLQSPVLVRRKSPAEGGKEKTTKSLLRWTFLAYESLSTESDVVLFVKGVNNKQGVNRPAHELKCVFGNPDDSAVKTTAVTSSEQEVFRCGHPDLTGYGQNVTVGVRVTLELPDGVRVPSVAHYSPWRRSSVVVGEAKLQICAATMVYNAAKFLKEWVIYHSGIGVEKFFLYDNGSDDGLGIVVGELNREGYRVETVPWIWAKTQEAGFSHAAVYARESCDWMMYIDVDEFLFSPRWSSAAQPSDRMLKSLIPRQVGMGAAVVNHYKYQAWSEFRAKFRRRVSAYVVDWRRAVNPASKDRAPGLGFEPVKPGDWERRFCEVRDDRLKSLVRRWYGGLTAEGGGGYRMAWQR
;
A
#
# COMPACT_ATOMS: atom_id res chain seq x y z
N MET A 1 -65.29 35.46 54.55
CA MET A 1 -66.22 34.41 54.09
C MET A 1 -65.54 33.04 54.26
N LYS A 2 -66.22 32.14 54.97
CA LYS A 2 -66.29 30.65 54.85
C LYS A 2 -65.05 29.84 54.39
N ALA A 3 -64.38 29.16 55.33
CA ALA A 3 -64.41 27.69 55.64
C ALA A 3 -64.84 26.67 54.53
N PRO A 4 -64.59 25.33 54.63
CA PRO A 4 -63.55 24.51 55.31
C PRO A 4 -63.13 23.20 54.47
N PRO A 5 -62.89 21.96 54.98
CA PRO A 5 -61.52 21.38 55.08
C PRO A 5 -61.34 19.83 54.79
N ARG A 6 -60.13 19.29 55.10
CA ARG A 6 -59.72 17.89 55.50
C ARG A 6 -59.81 16.74 54.46
N LEU A 7 -58.84 15.83 54.37
CA LEU A 7 -58.59 14.70 55.29
C LEU A 7 -57.19 14.03 55.09
N LEU A 8 -56.67 13.46 56.20
CA LEU A 8 -55.49 12.58 56.35
C LEU A 8 -55.57 11.26 55.56
N PRO A 9 -54.45 10.51 55.48
CA PRO A 9 -54.48 9.07 55.64
C PRO A 9 -53.72 8.56 56.89
N LEU A 10 -54.32 7.52 57.49
CA LEU A 10 -53.86 6.72 58.62
C LEU A 10 -52.73 5.74 58.25
N LEU A 11 -51.92 5.41 59.27
CA LEU A 11 -50.90 4.37 59.33
C LEU A 11 -51.48 2.95 59.42
N LEU A 12 -50.77 1.95 58.87
CA LEU A 12 -50.64 0.59 59.41
C LEU A 12 -49.22 0.04 59.09
N PRO A 13 -48.70 -0.95 59.86
CA PRO A 13 -47.30 -1.02 60.29
C PRO A 13 -46.45 -2.06 59.53
N VAL A 14 -45.13 -1.85 59.52
CA VAL A 14 -44.11 -2.83 59.10
C VAL A 14 -43.22 -3.14 60.33
N PRO A 15 -42.91 -4.41 60.62
CA PRO A 15 -42.57 -4.86 61.96
C PRO A 15 -41.12 -4.59 62.39
N ALA A 16 -40.96 -4.68 63.71
CA ALA A 16 -39.75 -4.46 64.49
C ALA A 16 -38.54 -5.31 64.08
N ALA A 17 -37.37 -4.72 64.29
CA ALA A 17 -36.06 -5.32 64.17
C ALA A 17 -35.89 -6.55 65.08
N SER A 18 -35.28 -7.61 64.53
CA SER A 18 -34.60 -8.62 65.33
C SER A 18 -33.09 -8.34 65.30
N SER A 19 -32.57 -8.05 66.48
CA SER A 19 -31.16 -8.05 66.85
C SER A 19 -30.55 -9.44 66.67
N ARG A 20 -29.48 -9.57 65.89
CA ARG A 20 -28.38 -10.53 66.09
C ARG A 20 -27.28 -10.27 65.06
N LEU A 21 -26.03 -10.42 65.51
CA LEU A 21 -24.77 -10.39 64.75
C LEU A 21 -24.08 -9.03 64.58
N PHE A 22 -23.79 -8.38 65.71
CA PHE A 22 -22.61 -7.51 65.82
C PHE A 22 -21.48 -8.31 66.47
N GLU A 23 -20.99 -9.35 65.79
CA GLU A 23 -19.85 -10.16 66.27
C GLU A 23 -19.20 -10.98 65.15
N THR A 24 -18.95 -10.39 63.97
CA THR A 24 -18.29 -11.11 62.85
C THR A 24 -17.34 -10.26 62.00
N THR A 25 -16.75 -9.18 62.53
CA THR A 25 -15.93 -8.25 61.72
C THR A 25 -14.41 -8.39 61.87
N THR A 26 -13.93 -9.36 62.64
CA THR A 26 -12.49 -9.70 62.75
C THR A 26 -12.11 -10.98 62.01
N ARG A 27 -13.02 -11.96 61.92
CA ARG A 27 -12.74 -13.26 61.28
C ARG A 27 -12.64 -13.20 59.75
N GLY A 28 -13.43 -12.32 59.11
CA GLY A 28 -13.42 -12.13 57.66
C GLY A 28 -12.16 -11.45 57.11
N ARG A 29 -11.55 -10.56 57.90
CA ARG A 29 -10.29 -9.88 57.52
C ARG A 29 -9.08 -10.81 57.61
N CYS A 30 -9.02 -11.69 58.62
CA CYS A 30 -8.01 -12.74 58.70
C CYS A 30 -8.15 -13.78 57.57
N ALA A 31 -9.39 -14.18 57.24
CA ALA A 31 -9.62 -15.12 56.14
C ALA A 31 -9.19 -14.56 54.78
N PHE A 32 -9.45 -13.26 54.53
CA PHE A 32 -9.01 -12.59 53.31
C PHE A 32 -7.48 -12.48 53.22
N LEU A 33 -6.81 -12.12 54.31
CA LEU A 33 -5.35 -12.05 54.35
C LEU A 33 -4.70 -13.42 54.15
N LEU A 34 -5.25 -14.48 54.74
CA LEU A 34 -4.78 -15.86 54.53
C LEU A 34 -4.98 -16.32 53.09
N LEU A 35 -6.09 -15.94 52.44
CA LEU A 35 -6.34 -16.24 51.03
C LEU A 35 -5.33 -15.54 50.11
N CYS A 36 -5.05 -14.26 50.36
CA CYS A 36 -4.04 -13.51 49.61
C CYS A 36 -2.63 -14.09 49.81
N LEU A 37 -2.28 -14.49 51.02
CA LEU A 37 -0.98 -15.10 51.33
C LEU A 37 -0.85 -16.47 50.66
N PHE A 38 -1.94 -17.26 50.64
CA PHE A 38 -1.97 -18.54 49.94
C PHE A 38 -1.83 -18.40 48.42
N LEU A 39 -2.49 -17.40 47.82
CA LEU A 39 -2.35 -17.09 46.38
C LEU A 39 -0.94 -16.61 46.02
N PHE A 40 -0.30 -15.83 46.90
CA PHE A 40 1.06 -15.35 46.68
C PHE A 40 2.09 -16.49 46.79
N VAL A 41 1.94 -17.36 47.79
CA VAL A 41 2.80 -18.54 47.96
C VAL A 41 2.59 -19.55 46.83
N SER A 42 1.36 -19.79 46.38
CA SER A 42 1.10 -20.70 45.26
C SER A 42 1.67 -20.17 43.94
N LEU A 43 1.57 -18.87 43.66
CA LEU A 43 2.21 -18.25 42.50
C LEU A 43 3.75 -18.32 42.57
N SER A 44 4.33 -18.11 43.76
CA SER A 44 5.78 -18.22 43.98
C SER A 44 6.27 -19.65 43.79
N ILE A 45 5.52 -20.63 44.28
CA ILE A 45 5.80 -22.06 44.07
C ILE A 45 5.68 -22.41 42.59
N PHE A 46 4.66 -21.93 41.90
CA PHE A 46 4.46 -22.16 40.46
C PHE A 46 5.59 -21.57 39.61
N LEU A 47 6.10 -20.40 39.99
CA LEU A 47 7.27 -19.77 39.35
C LEU A 47 8.58 -20.51 39.68
N SER A 48 8.69 -21.12 40.85
CA SER A 48 9.89 -21.89 41.27
C SER A 48 9.92 -23.34 40.75
N LEU A 49 8.76 -23.92 40.44
CA LEU A 49 8.61 -25.30 39.92
C LEU A 49 8.45 -25.35 38.40
N SER A 50 8.31 -24.20 37.73
CA SER A 50 8.35 -24.11 36.27
C SER A 50 9.82 -23.99 35.81
N PRO A 51 10.39 -24.99 35.13
CA PRO A 51 11.71 -24.84 34.53
C PRO A 51 11.59 -23.91 33.33
N ASN A 52 11.79 -22.61 33.55
CA ASN A 52 12.15 -21.69 32.48
C ASN A 52 13.54 -22.06 31.97
N GLN A 53 13.59 -22.96 30.97
CA GLN A 53 14.62 -22.88 29.96
C GLN A 53 14.32 -21.68 29.06
N LEU A 54 14.77 -20.51 29.49
CA LEU A 54 15.15 -19.42 28.59
C LEU A 54 16.64 -19.20 28.81
N LEU A 55 17.42 -19.82 27.91
CA LEU A 55 18.87 -19.73 27.83
C LEU A 55 19.31 -18.26 27.73
N LEU A 56 19.89 -17.74 28.81
CA LEU A 56 21.06 -16.88 28.72
C LEU A 56 22.28 -17.75 28.99
N ARG A 57 22.73 -18.46 27.95
CA ARG A 57 24.04 -19.10 27.96
C ARG A 57 24.84 -18.47 26.83
N SER A 58 25.57 -17.44 27.20
CA SER A 58 26.82 -17.06 26.56
C SER A 58 27.67 -18.32 26.37
N PHE A 59 27.76 -18.77 25.12
CA PHE A 59 28.77 -19.72 24.71
C PHE A 59 29.79 -18.95 23.87
N ASP A 60 30.88 -18.59 24.54
CA ASP A 60 32.17 -18.45 23.90
C ASP A 60 32.48 -19.76 23.16
N TYR A 61 32.75 -19.67 21.87
CA TYR A 61 33.48 -20.71 21.15
C TYR A 61 34.66 -20.07 20.44
N SER A 62 35.83 -20.38 20.96
CA SER A 62 37.14 -20.01 20.42
C SER A 62 37.36 -20.73 19.08
N PRO A 63 38.02 -20.10 18.09
CA PRO A 63 38.25 -20.68 16.77
C PRO A 63 39.53 -21.53 16.79
N ALA A 64 39.48 -22.74 16.22
CA ALA A 64 40.70 -23.49 15.92
C ALA A 64 40.64 -24.12 14.53
N ALA A 65 41.54 -23.62 13.68
CA ALA A 65 42.27 -24.23 12.55
C ALA A 65 41.45 -24.76 11.34
N ALA A 66 41.81 -24.58 10.07
CA ALA A 66 43.06 -24.12 9.46
C ALA A 66 42.80 -23.43 8.09
N ALA A 67 43.78 -22.64 7.67
CA ALA A 67 43.85 -21.81 6.46
C ALA A 67 44.01 -22.65 5.15
N PRO A 68 44.07 -22.06 3.93
CA PRO A 68 45.07 -21.05 3.57
C PRO A 68 44.52 -19.75 2.98
N THR A 69 45.21 -18.70 3.42
CA THR A 69 45.29 -17.33 2.92
C THR A 69 45.74 -17.29 1.46
N VAL A 70 45.01 -16.59 0.60
CA VAL A 70 45.58 -15.97 -0.61
C VAL A 70 45.60 -14.47 -0.38
N VAL A 71 46.80 -13.98 -0.12
CA VAL A 71 47.17 -12.57 -0.09
C VAL A 71 47.13 -12.06 -1.53
N ALA A 72 46.27 -11.07 -1.81
CA ALA A 72 46.40 -10.27 -3.02
C ALA A 72 46.51 -8.79 -2.60
N ALA A 73 47.69 -8.25 -2.86
CA ALA A 73 48.17 -6.95 -2.46
C ALA A 73 47.32 -5.80 -3.03
N ARG A 74 47.18 -4.73 -2.25
CA ARG A 74 46.89 -3.38 -2.74
C ARG A 74 48.11 -2.85 -3.50
N PRO A 75 47.96 -2.32 -4.71
CA PRO A 75 48.90 -1.34 -5.22
C PRO A 75 48.35 0.07 -4.96
N ASN A 76 49.08 0.82 -4.14
CA ASN A 76 49.17 2.27 -4.28
C ASN A 76 49.83 2.58 -5.63
N LEU A 77 49.22 3.43 -6.45
CA LEU A 77 49.94 4.22 -7.44
C LEU A 77 49.33 5.62 -7.52
N SER A 78 49.99 6.55 -6.84
CA SER A 78 50.06 7.95 -7.19
C SER A 78 50.94 8.13 -8.43
N ALA A 79 50.46 8.84 -9.46
CA ALA A 79 51.18 9.81 -10.30
C ALA A 79 50.52 9.98 -11.69
N PHE A 80 49.93 11.16 -11.89
CA PHE A 80 49.78 12.03 -13.09
C PHE A 80 50.53 11.62 -14.39
N PRO A 81 50.04 11.99 -15.61
CA PRO A 81 49.85 13.39 -15.98
C PRO A 81 48.64 13.78 -16.85
N SER A 82 48.42 15.09 -16.78
CA SER A 82 47.64 16.03 -17.58
C SER A 82 47.92 16.02 -19.08
N ASN A 83 47.01 16.72 -19.80
CA ASN A 83 47.00 17.16 -21.22
C ASN A 83 45.99 16.35 -22.06
N SER A 84 45.08 16.94 -22.84
CA SER A 84 45.07 18.26 -23.48
C SER A 84 43.63 18.73 -23.71
N ALA A 85 43.40 20.02 -23.52
CA ALA A 85 42.27 20.74 -24.08
C ALA A 85 42.32 20.71 -25.61
N VAL A 86 41.19 20.51 -26.25
CA VAL A 86 40.98 20.85 -27.67
C VAL A 86 40.01 22.01 -27.71
N ARG A 87 40.51 23.14 -28.19
CA ARG A 87 39.80 24.38 -28.48
C ARG A 87 39.86 24.55 -30.00
N GLU A 88 38.71 24.76 -30.62
CA GLU A 88 38.44 25.42 -31.92
C GLU A 88 37.08 24.89 -32.46
N SER A 89 36.21 25.65 -33.10
CA SER A 89 36.29 27.00 -33.66
C SER A 89 34.92 27.67 -33.68
N THR A 90 34.95 29.00 -33.68
CA THR A 90 33.82 29.91 -33.88
C THR A 90 33.29 29.84 -35.31
N GLY A 91 32.00 29.54 -35.46
CA GLY A 91 31.24 29.73 -36.69
C GLY A 91 30.00 30.59 -36.44
N HIS A 92 30.06 31.86 -36.84
CA HIS A 92 28.90 32.74 -36.94
C HIS A 92 28.00 32.29 -38.09
N LEU A 93 26.76 31.89 -37.80
CA LEU A 93 25.67 31.94 -38.78
C LEU A 93 24.35 32.36 -38.09
N ASN A 94 23.58 33.12 -38.87
CA ASN A 94 22.53 34.06 -38.48
C ASN A 94 21.33 33.48 -37.73
N LYS A 95 20.77 34.35 -36.86
CA LYS A 95 19.42 34.26 -36.29
C LYS A 95 18.37 34.12 -37.39
N SER A 96 17.50 33.12 -37.24
CA SER A 96 16.12 33.17 -37.72
C SER A 96 15.21 32.66 -36.61
N SER A 97 14.16 33.41 -36.34
CA SER A 97 13.20 33.30 -35.25
C SER A 97 12.24 32.12 -35.42
N VAL A 98 12.11 31.28 -34.39
CA VAL A 98 10.95 30.40 -34.18
C VAL A 98 10.61 30.40 -32.68
N PRO A 99 9.38 30.76 -32.27
CA PRO A 99 8.91 30.57 -30.91
C PRO A 99 8.30 29.18 -30.76
N GLU A 100 8.94 28.29 -30.00
CA GLU A 100 8.24 27.20 -29.32
C GLU A 100 9.14 26.65 -28.20
N ALA A 101 8.92 27.14 -26.98
CA ALA A 101 9.45 26.49 -25.78
C ALA A 101 8.73 25.14 -25.61
N ARG A 102 9.29 24.08 -26.18
CA ARG A 102 9.01 22.71 -25.75
C ARG A 102 10.01 22.41 -24.65
N GLU A 103 9.55 22.40 -23.40
CA GLU A 103 10.36 21.87 -22.31
C GLU A 103 10.66 20.40 -22.62
N ASP A 104 11.93 20.09 -22.87
CA ASP A 104 12.47 18.74 -22.99
C ASP A 104 12.20 17.99 -21.68
N LEU A 105 11.04 17.34 -21.54
CA LEU A 105 10.84 16.35 -20.49
C LEU A 105 11.65 15.11 -20.85
N GLU A 106 12.91 15.15 -20.45
CA GLU A 106 13.84 14.04 -20.51
C GLU A 106 13.23 12.78 -19.87
N SER A 107 13.23 11.67 -20.60
CA SER A 107 12.69 10.41 -20.07
C SER A 107 13.51 9.96 -18.86
N VAL A 108 12.84 9.66 -17.75
CA VAL A 108 13.47 9.10 -16.55
C VAL A 108 13.21 7.60 -16.51
N SER A 109 14.24 6.81 -16.19
CA SER A 109 14.11 5.37 -16.08
C SER A 109 14.50 4.88 -14.70
N ILE A 110 13.66 4.02 -14.13
CA ILE A 110 13.80 3.48 -12.79
C ILE A 110 13.93 1.96 -12.92
N LEU A 111 14.98 1.40 -12.34
CA LEU A 111 15.14 -0.04 -12.22
C LEU A 111 14.31 -0.54 -11.04
N PHE A 112 13.30 -1.34 -11.36
CA PHE A 112 12.50 -2.08 -10.44
C PHE A 112 13.14 -3.45 -10.16
N PRO A 113 12.68 -4.15 -9.11
CA PRO A 113 13.05 -5.55 -8.92
C PRO A 113 12.67 -6.43 -10.13
N ASP A 114 13.11 -7.69 -10.13
CA ASP A 114 12.86 -8.65 -11.22
C ASP A 114 13.28 -8.20 -12.62
N TRP A 115 14.18 -7.21 -12.69
CA TRP A 115 14.73 -6.64 -13.92
C TRP A 115 13.68 -5.93 -14.77
N GLU A 116 12.62 -5.42 -14.15
CA GLU A 116 11.70 -4.51 -14.79
C GLU A 116 12.26 -3.08 -14.76
N VAL A 117 12.02 -2.33 -15.83
CA VAL A 117 12.39 -0.92 -15.96
C VAL A 117 11.13 -0.12 -16.20
N VAL A 118 10.86 0.80 -15.29
CA VAL A 118 9.80 1.80 -15.47
C VAL A 118 10.39 2.99 -16.20
N VAL A 119 9.79 3.37 -17.32
CA VAL A 119 10.16 4.52 -18.13
C VAL A 119 9.05 5.55 -18.06
N ILE A 120 9.38 6.72 -17.52
CA ILE A 120 8.50 7.89 -17.47
C ILE A 120 8.85 8.73 -18.70
N GLY A 121 7.92 8.74 -19.66
CA GLY A 121 8.08 9.35 -20.97
C GLY A 121 7.36 10.70 -21.10
N PRO A 122 7.18 11.18 -22.35
CA PRO A 122 6.45 12.42 -22.61
C PRO A 122 4.98 12.32 -22.15
N ALA A 123 4.39 13.49 -21.89
CA ALA A 123 3.00 13.59 -21.44
C ALA A 123 1.99 13.36 -22.57
N GLY A 124 0.79 12.89 -22.19
CA GLY A 124 -0.38 12.89 -23.08
C GLY A 124 -0.50 11.71 -24.05
N ILE A 125 0.23 10.60 -23.84
CA ILE A 125 -0.07 9.36 -24.57
C ILE A 125 -1.27 8.70 -23.88
N SER A 126 -2.38 8.52 -24.61
CA SER A 126 -3.58 7.85 -24.10
C SER A 126 -3.49 6.33 -24.23
N GLY A 127 -4.17 5.62 -23.32
CA GLY A 127 -4.26 4.16 -23.35
C GLY A 127 -4.96 3.62 -24.60
N GLU A 128 -5.73 4.41 -25.34
CA GLU A 128 -6.38 3.96 -26.59
C GLU A 128 -5.39 3.77 -27.76
N GLU A 129 -4.12 4.18 -27.63
CA GLU A 129 -3.02 3.73 -28.49
C GLU A 129 -2.52 2.30 -28.13
N GLU A 130 -3.28 1.55 -27.31
CA GLU A 130 -3.03 0.15 -26.92
C GLU A 130 -3.25 -0.83 -28.08
N GLU A 131 -2.15 -1.13 -28.75
CA GLU A 131 -1.53 -2.46 -28.72
C GLU A 131 -0.33 -2.40 -29.68
N SER A 132 0.87 -2.65 -29.18
CA SER A 132 2.07 -2.97 -29.98
C SER A 132 2.84 -1.83 -30.68
N GLY A 133 2.67 -0.58 -30.25
CA GLY A 133 3.35 0.59 -30.84
C GLY A 133 4.73 0.95 -30.28
N PHE A 134 5.08 0.60 -29.04
CA PHE A 134 6.30 1.08 -28.38
C PHE A 134 7.27 -0.03 -27.97
N LEU A 135 8.56 0.29 -28.03
CA LEU A 135 9.68 -0.60 -27.67
C LEU A 135 10.68 0.17 -26.80
N CYS A 136 11.23 -0.51 -25.81
CA CYS A 136 12.44 -0.06 -25.12
C CYS A 136 13.66 -0.59 -25.88
N VAL A 137 14.55 0.31 -26.30
CA VAL A 137 15.82 -0.01 -26.95
C VAL A 137 16.97 0.26 -25.98
N TYR A 138 17.73 -0.78 -25.64
CA TYR A 138 18.86 -0.69 -24.72
C TYR A 138 20.15 -0.33 -25.47
N PRO A 139 21.20 0.18 -24.78
CA PRO A 139 22.43 0.62 -25.44
C PRO A 139 23.16 -0.45 -26.27
N ASN A 140 22.99 -1.73 -25.94
CA ASN A 140 23.52 -2.85 -26.72
C ASN A 140 22.61 -3.26 -27.91
N LYS A 141 21.64 -2.42 -28.27
CA LYS A 141 20.62 -2.66 -29.31
C LYS A 141 19.64 -3.81 -28.99
N ALA A 142 19.68 -4.39 -27.80
CA ALA A 142 18.62 -5.29 -27.36
C ALA A 142 17.32 -4.51 -27.20
N THR A 143 16.19 -5.16 -27.46
CA THR A 143 14.87 -4.54 -27.37
C THR A 143 13.93 -5.34 -26.48
N SER A 144 12.97 -4.65 -25.88
CA SER A 144 11.85 -5.27 -25.18
C SER A 144 10.55 -4.53 -25.52
N PRO A 145 9.39 -5.21 -25.51
CA PRO A 145 8.09 -4.54 -25.55
C PRO A 145 7.99 -3.49 -24.43
N ALA A 146 7.42 -2.33 -24.75
CA ALA A 146 7.06 -1.32 -23.75
C ALA A 146 5.55 -1.37 -23.53
N ARG A 147 5.14 -1.73 -22.31
CA ARG A 147 3.74 -1.82 -21.92
C ARG A 147 3.33 -0.53 -21.23
N PHE A 148 2.25 0.09 -21.68
CA PHE A 148 1.69 1.27 -21.01
C PHE A 148 1.18 0.88 -19.61
N SER A 149 1.38 1.76 -18.62
CA SER A 149 1.03 1.49 -17.22
C SER A 149 0.32 2.66 -16.55
N GLY A 150 -0.21 3.59 -17.36
CA GLY A 150 -0.93 4.79 -16.90
C GLY A 150 -0.11 6.07 -17.03
N ASN A 151 -0.64 7.15 -16.48
CA ASN A 151 0.00 8.47 -16.47
C ASN A 151 0.25 8.94 -15.03
N LEU A 152 1.36 9.64 -14.81
CA LEU A 152 1.60 10.36 -13.56
C LEU A 152 0.57 11.47 -13.38
N ARG A 153 -0.01 11.58 -12.19
CA ARG A 153 -1.07 12.56 -11.93
C ARG A 153 -0.60 14.00 -12.01
N ALA A 154 0.57 14.30 -11.45
CA ALA A 154 1.08 15.66 -11.32
C ALA A 154 1.54 16.27 -12.66
N THR A 155 2.08 15.44 -13.56
CA THR A 155 2.71 15.89 -14.81
C THR A 155 2.02 15.38 -16.06
N ASN A 156 1.05 14.46 -15.92
CA ASN A 156 0.42 13.72 -17.02
C ASN A 156 1.42 12.94 -17.91
N GLN A 157 2.63 12.69 -17.41
CA GLN A 157 3.66 11.91 -18.10
C GLN A 157 3.27 10.45 -18.18
N SER A 158 3.43 9.85 -19.35
CA SER A 158 3.08 8.46 -19.58
C SER A 158 4.13 7.50 -19.02
N ILE A 159 3.66 6.43 -18.38
CA ILE A 159 4.47 5.44 -17.71
C ILE A 159 4.48 4.17 -18.56
N PHE A 160 5.66 3.63 -18.81
CA PHE A 160 5.85 2.36 -19.51
C PHE A 160 6.65 1.39 -18.66
N THR A 161 6.30 0.11 -18.73
CA THR A 161 7.04 -1.00 -18.13
C THR A 161 7.75 -1.80 -19.22
N CYS A 162 9.03 -2.08 -19.02
CA CYS A 162 9.91 -2.78 -19.94
C CYS A 162 10.73 -3.84 -19.21
N TRP A 163 10.87 -5.03 -19.80
CA TRP A 163 11.78 -6.05 -19.26
C TRP A 163 13.23 -5.77 -19.68
N MET A 164 14.18 -5.90 -18.74
CA MET A 164 15.61 -5.70 -19.00
C MET A 164 16.31 -7.00 -19.43
N PRO A 165 16.84 -7.05 -20.67
CA PRO A 165 17.57 -8.19 -21.19
C PRO A 165 18.81 -8.53 -20.36
N GLU A 166 19.10 -9.83 -20.21
CA GLU A 166 20.21 -10.32 -19.38
C GLU A 166 21.55 -9.67 -19.71
N LYS A 167 21.82 -9.47 -21.00
CA LYS A 167 23.03 -8.84 -21.51
C LYS A 167 23.17 -7.37 -21.06
N CYS A 168 22.07 -6.69 -20.73
CA CYS A 168 22.05 -5.30 -20.28
C CYS A 168 22.28 -5.17 -18.76
N ARG A 169 22.01 -6.23 -17.98
CA ARG A 169 21.98 -6.21 -16.51
C ARG A 169 23.33 -5.91 -15.83
N ARG A 170 24.44 -5.94 -16.58
CA ARG A 170 25.76 -5.58 -16.06
C ARG A 170 26.01 -4.07 -15.99
N ARG A 171 25.51 -3.31 -16.98
CA ARG A 171 25.80 -1.86 -17.10
C ARG A 171 24.68 -0.98 -16.54
N LEU A 172 23.45 -1.49 -16.47
CA LEU A 172 22.31 -0.82 -15.82
C LEU A 172 22.06 0.60 -16.35
N GLN A 173 22.13 0.72 -17.67
CA GLN A 173 21.87 1.95 -18.40
C GLN A 173 20.41 2.03 -18.83
N SER A 174 19.87 3.25 -18.86
CA SER A 174 18.49 3.50 -19.25
C SER A 174 18.22 3.11 -20.71
N PRO A 175 17.06 2.49 -21.01
CA PRO A 175 16.61 2.29 -22.37
C PRO A 175 16.08 3.60 -22.98
N VAL A 176 15.97 3.63 -24.30
CA VAL A 176 15.25 4.67 -25.04
C VAL A 176 13.90 4.12 -25.44
N LEU A 177 12.83 4.86 -25.15
CA LEU A 177 11.48 4.53 -25.62
C LEU A 177 11.33 4.95 -27.09
N VAL A 178 10.96 4.01 -27.96
CA VAL A 178 10.84 4.22 -29.41
C VAL A 178 9.48 3.73 -29.90
N ARG A 179 8.87 4.48 -30.84
CA ARG A 179 7.65 4.08 -31.53
C ARG A 179 7.99 3.24 -32.77
N ARG A 180 7.38 2.06 -32.92
CA ARG A 180 7.66 1.02 -33.93
C ARG A 180 7.48 1.47 -35.38
N LYS A 181 6.66 2.50 -35.64
CA LYS A 181 6.39 3.04 -37.00
C LYS A 181 7.32 4.16 -37.44
N SER A 182 8.14 4.71 -36.54
CA SER A 182 9.10 5.75 -36.89
C SER A 182 10.37 5.09 -37.42
N PRO A 183 10.91 5.50 -38.59
CA PRO A 183 12.27 5.13 -38.96
C PRO A 183 13.17 5.49 -37.77
N ALA A 184 14.07 4.58 -37.38
CA ALA A 184 15.15 4.94 -36.49
C ALA A 184 16.07 5.89 -37.25
N GLU A 185 15.68 7.15 -37.39
CA GLU A 185 16.59 8.21 -37.80
C GLU A 185 17.73 8.17 -36.80
N GLY A 186 18.96 8.13 -37.33
CA GLY A 186 20.19 8.07 -36.57
C GLY A 186 20.27 9.24 -35.60
N GLY A 187 19.65 9.06 -34.43
CA GLY A 187 19.70 10.01 -33.35
C GLY A 187 21.13 10.05 -32.85
N LYS A 188 21.69 11.27 -32.77
CA LYS A 188 22.94 11.56 -32.06
C LYS A 188 22.98 10.73 -30.78
N GLU A 189 24.11 10.11 -30.51
CA GLU A 189 24.39 9.29 -29.33
C GLU A 189 23.99 10.10 -28.07
N LYS A 190 22.74 9.93 -27.62
CA LYS A 190 22.25 10.60 -26.41
C LYS A 190 23.04 9.98 -25.26
N THR A 191 23.61 10.85 -24.43
CA THR A 191 24.35 10.46 -23.22
C THR A 191 23.50 9.49 -22.42
N THR A 192 24.01 8.26 -22.27
CA THR A 192 23.28 7.20 -21.58
C THR A 192 23.19 7.53 -20.09
N LYS A 193 21.97 7.85 -19.63
CA LYS A 193 21.71 8.07 -18.21
C LYS A 193 21.77 6.76 -17.43
N SER A 194 22.23 6.85 -16.18
CA SER A 194 22.13 5.75 -15.22
C SER A 194 20.68 5.54 -14.79
N LEU A 195 20.29 4.28 -14.59
CA LEU A 195 18.98 3.94 -14.02
C LEU A 195 18.88 4.40 -12.57
N LEU A 196 17.79 5.08 -12.23
CA LEU A 196 17.43 5.33 -10.83
C LEU A 196 17.10 3.99 -10.15
N ARG A 197 17.36 3.88 -8.86
CA ARG A 197 17.11 2.65 -8.10
C ARG A 197 15.80 2.77 -7.34
N TRP A 198 14.88 1.83 -7.55
CA TRP A 198 13.63 1.80 -6.80
C TRP A 198 13.85 1.77 -5.27
N THR A 199 14.94 1.17 -4.81
CA THR A 199 15.28 1.06 -3.39
C THR A 199 15.64 2.39 -2.70
N PHE A 200 15.80 3.49 -3.45
CA PHE A 200 16.12 4.81 -2.91
C PHE A 200 15.60 5.90 -3.86
N LEU A 201 14.35 6.33 -3.66
CA LEU A 201 13.65 7.21 -4.60
C LEU A 201 12.50 7.95 -3.91
N ALA A 202 12.36 9.26 -4.15
CA ALA A 202 11.12 9.99 -3.92
C ALA A 202 10.22 9.86 -5.15
N TYR A 203 9.04 9.26 -4.99
CA TYR A 203 8.29 8.72 -6.13
C TYR A 203 6.90 9.32 -6.34
N GLU A 204 6.28 9.88 -5.31
CA GLU A 204 4.97 10.53 -5.42
C GLU A 204 4.85 11.67 -4.41
N SER A 205 3.95 12.62 -4.68
CA SER A 205 3.56 13.62 -3.69
C SER A 205 2.11 14.08 -3.85
N LEU A 206 1.47 14.41 -2.72
CA LEU A 206 0.15 15.02 -2.68
C LEU A 206 0.19 16.30 -1.86
N SER A 207 -0.44 17.36 -2.37
CA SER A 207 -0.65 18.58 -1.61
C SER A 207 -1.99 18.56 -0.91
N THR A 208 -2.01 18.97 0.35
CA THR A 208 -3.22 19.24 1.14
C THR A 208 -3.40 20.75 1.30
N GLU A 209 -4.43 21.19 2.01
CA GLU A 209 -4.61 22.60 2.35
C GLU A 209 -3.47 23.15 3.22
N SER A 210 -2.85 22.30 4.05
CA SER A 210 -1.90 22.73 5.08
C SER A 210 -0.45 22.34 4.79
N ASP A 211 -0.22 21.28 4.02
CA ASP A 211 1.11 20.72 3.82
C ASP A 211 1.23 19.86 2.55
N VAL A 212 2.43 19.33 2.32
CA VAL A 212 2.75 18.40 1.25
C VAL A 212 3.09 17.05 1.85
N VAL A 213 2.43 16.00 1.40
CA VAL A 213 2.75 14.61 1.72
C VAL A 213 3.66 14.08 0.61
N LEU A 214 4.90 13.74 0.97
CA LEU A 214 5.94 13.23 0.10
C LEU A 214 6.18 11.75 0.38
N PHE A 215 6.19 10.94 -0.68
CA PHE A 215 6.43 9.50 -0.57
C PHE A 215 7.85 9.15 -1.01
N VAL A 216 8.63 8.56 -0.10
CA VAL A 216 10.06 8.29 -0.30
C VAL A 216 10.43 6.89 0.17
N LYS A 217 11.00 6.10 -0.74
CA LYS A 217 11.53 4.76 -0.46
C LYS A 217 13.02 4.83 -0.11
N GLY A 218 13.46 4.01 0.84
CA GLY A 218 14.89 3.81 1.12
C GLY A 218 15.48 4.69 2.23
N VAL A 219 14.69 5.54 2.87
CA VAL A 219 15.12 6.44 3.95
C VAL A 219 14.95 5.78 5.32
N ASN A 220 13.76 5.23 5.59
CA ASN A 220 13.41 4.49 6.79
C ASN A 220 13.32 2.99 6.45
N ASN A 221 14.43 2.26 6.59
CA ASN A 221 14.55 0.89 6.06
C ASN A 221 14.32 -0.20 7.11
N LYS A 222 14.16 0.18 8.38
CA LYS A 222 14.01 -0.72 9.52
C LYS A 222 12.60 -0.55 10.06
N GLN A 223 11.85 -1.65 10.13
CA GLN A 223 10.49 -1.64 10.66
C GLN A 223 10.45 -1.06 12.07
N GLY A 224 9.59 -0.07 12.30
CA GLY A 224 9.43 0.60 13.59
C GLY A 224 10.56 1.57 13.95
N VAL A 225 11.50 1.84 13.04
CA VAL A 225 12.59 2.80 13.26
C VAL A 225 12.59 3.84 12.14
N ASN A 226 12.10 5.03 12.47
CA ASN A 226 12.06 6.17 11.57
C ASN A 226 13.16 7.18 11.93
N ARG A 227 13.68 7.87 10.91
CA ARG A 227 14.56 9.03 11.11
C ARG A 227 13.76 10.19 11.71
N PRO A 228 14.33 10.96 12.65
CA PRO A 228 13.64 12.12 13.20
C PRO A 228 13.35 13.16 12.12
N ALA A 229 12.11 13.67 12.10
CA ALA A 229 11.66 14.64 11.11
C ALA A 229 12.55 15.90 11.04
N HIS A 230 13.00 16.41 12.20
CA HIS A 230 13.82 17.63 12.28
C HIS A 230 15.22 17.51 11.65
N GLU A 231 15.69 16.28 11.38
CA GLU A 231 16.96 16.04 10.70
C GLU A 231 16.84 16.12 9.16
N LEU A 232 15.62 16.14 8.64
CA LEU A 232 15.31 16.02 7.23
C LEU A 232 14.78 17.34 6.67
N LYS A 233 15.03 17.61 5.39
CA LYS A 233 14.49 18.77 4.68
C LYS A 233 13.79 18.34 3.40
N CYS A 234 12.68 18.97 3.08
CA CYS A 234 12.09 18.85 1.75
C CYS A 234 12.68 19.92 0.85
N VAL A 235 13.08 19.53 -0.35
CA VAL A 235 13.73 20.39 -1.35
C VAL A 235 12.85 20.43 -2.59
N PHE A 236 12.48 21.63 -3.01
CA PHE A 236 11.62 21.90 -4.16
C PHE A 236 12.42 22.63 -5.24
N GLY A 237 12.36 22.14 -6.47
CA GLY A 237 13.12 22.65 -7.61
C GLY A 237 14.19 21.67 -8.10
N ASN A 238 14.77 21.96 -9.25
CA ASN A 238 15.88 21.18 -9.80
C ASN A 238 17.21 21.57 -9.12
N PRO A 239 18.19 20.66 -9.02
CA PRO A 239 19.47 20.95 -8.36
C PRO A 239 20.21 22.17 -8.94
N ASP A 240 20.06 22.39 -10.24
CA ASP A 240 20.74 23.46 -11.00
C ASP A 240 19.91 24.75 -11.07
N ASP A 241 18.73 24.78 -10.45
CA ASP A 241 17.84 25.94 -10.46
C ASP A 241 18.18 26.88 -9.30
N SER A 242 18.43 28.16 -9.61
CA SER A 242 18.62 29.22 -8.61
C SER A 242 17.40 29.40 -7.68
N ALA A 243 16.23 28.89 -8.07
CA ALA A 243 14.97 29.01 -7.34
C ALA A 243 14.69 27.87 -6.33
N VAL A 244 15.66 26.99 -6.02
CA VAL A 244 15.45 25.90 -5.05
C VAL A 244 14.95 26.42 -3.71
N LYS A 245 13.81 25.89 -3.25
CA LYS A 245 13.21 26.19 -1.95
C LYS A 245 13.34 24.99 -1.04
N THR A 246 13.53 25.24 0.25
CA THR A 246 13.58 24.17 1.26
C THR A 246 12.58 24.44 2.37
N THR A 247 11.96 23.37 2.87
CA THR A 247 11.06 23.42 4.01
C THR A 247 11.42 22.32 5.02
N ALA A 248 11.06 22.53 6.28
CA ALA A 248 11.23 21.52 7.31
C ALA A 248 10.28 20.34 7.08
N VAL A 249 10.76 19.13 7.39
CA VAL A 249 9.90 17.95 7.52
C VAL A 249 9.22 17.98 8.88
N THR A 250 7.89 17.87 8.88
CA THR A 250 7.06 17.91 10.08
C THR A 250 6.72 16.52 10.63
N SER A 251 6.76 15.49 9.77
CA SER A 251 6.53 14.10 10.16
C SER A 251 7.33 13.15 9.26
N SER A 252 7.81 12.04 9.83
CA SER A 252 8.52 10.97 9.14
C SER A 252 8.06 9.61 9.66
N GLU A 253 7.29 8.90 8.84
CA GLU A 253 6.71 7.60 9.18
C GLU A 253 6.85 6.65 8.00
N GLN A 254 7.71 5.63 8.12
CA GLN A 254 7.97 4.67 7.05
C GLN A 254 8.37 5.39 5.75
N GLU A 255 7.57 5.26 4.69
CA GLU A 255 7.78 5.89 3.39
C GLU A 255 7.02 7.22 3.22
N VAL A 256 6.39 7.73 4.28
CA VAL A 256 5.53 8.91 4.26
C VAL A 256 6.17 10.05 5.06
N PHE A 257 6.39 11.17 4.37
CA PHE A 257 7.01 12.37 4.93
C PHE A 257 6.08 13.55 4.74
N ARG A 258 5.96 14.43 5.73
CA ARG A 258 5.14 15.66 5.61
C ARG A 258 6.05 16.88 5.59
N CYS A 259 5.83 17.78 4.64
CA CYS A 259 6.62 18.98 4.40
C CYS A 259 5.73 20.22 4.45
N GLY A 260 6.26 21.36 4.91
CA GLY A 260 5.58 22.65 4.68
C GLY A 260 5.49 22.99 3.19
N HIS A 261 4.50 23.81 2.80
CA HIS A 261 4.42 24.34 1.44
C HIS A 261 5.62 25.25 1.13
N PRO A 262 6.22 25.14 -0.07
CA PRO A 262 7.30 26.03 -0.48
C PRO A 262 6.77 27.44 -0.78
N ASP A 263 7.61 28.45 -0.52
CA ASP A 263 7.35 29.82 -0.99
C ASP A 263 7.60 29.91 -2.50
N LEU A 264 6.51 29.97 -3.27
CA LEU A 264 6.52 30.00 -4.73
C LEU A 264 6.64 31.41 -5.33
N THR A 265 6.82 32.46 -4.53
CA THR A 265 6.87 33.86 -5.03
C THR A 265 7.91 34.11 -6.13
N GLY A 266 8.94 33.26 -6.24
CA GLY A 266 9.97 33.31 -7.30
C GLY A 266 9.67 32.45 -8.54
N TYR A 267 8.67 31.56 -8.48
CA TYR A 267 8.20 30.80 -9.64
C TYR A 267 7.11 31.64 -10.31
N GLY A 268 7.33 32.11 -11.55
CA GLY A 268 6.40 32.99 -12.26
C GLY A 268 4.95 32.48 -12.24
N GLN A 269 3.96 33.38 -12.41
CA GLN A 269 2.53 33.11 -12.20
C GLN A 269 1.91 31.93 -13.01
N ASN A 270 2.67 31.30 -13.91
CA ASN A 270 2.30 30.11 -14.66
C ASN A 270 3.12 28.88 -14.23
N VAL A 271 3.07 28.46 -12.95
CA VAL A 271 3.49 27.11 -12.57
C VAL A 271 2.42 26.12 -13.05
N THR A 272 2.40 25.88 -14.36
CA THR A 272 1.54 24.89 -15.02
C THR A 272 2.15 23.49 -14.97
N VAL A 273 3.46 23.39 -14.74
CA VAL A 273 4.23 22.14 -14.62
C VAL A 273 4.66 21.94 -13.16
N GLY A 274 4.44 20.73 -12.61
CA GLY A 274 4.76 20.43 -11.22
C GLY A 274 6.23 20.70 -10.88
N VAL A 275 6.50 21.23 -9.69
CA VAL A 275 7.86 21.50 -9.20
C VAL A 275 8.43 20.21 -8.63
N ARG A 276 9.59 19.75 -9.11
CA ARG A 276 10.23 18.53 -8.56
C ARG A 276 10.44 18.67 -7.06
N VAL A 277 10.07 17.66 -6.29
CA VAL A 277 10.22 17.64 -4.83
C VAL A 277 11.01 16.43 -4.38
N THR A 278 11.92 16.60 -3.43
CA THR A 278 12.70 15.51 -2.85
C THR A 278 13.03 15.73 -1.38
N LEU A 279 13.66 14.73 -0.77
CA LEU A 279 14.18 14.77 0.59
C LEU A 279 15.70 14.98 0.57
N GLU A 280 16.21 15.83 1.44
CA GLU A 280 17.62 15.98 1.76
C GLU A 280 17.90 15.37 3.14
N LEU A 281 18.91 14.52 3.20
CA LEU A 281 19.37 13.82 4.39
C LEU A 281 20.39 14.66 5.18
N PRO A 282 20.71 14.30 6.44
CA PRO A 282 21.61 15.08 7.29
C PRO A 282 23.04 15.23 6.75
N ASP A 283 23.48 14.27 5.93
CA ASP A 283 24.77 14.27 5.25
C ASP A 283 24.77 15.10 3.95
N GLY A 284 23.67 15.82 3.66
CA GLY A 284 23.48 16.62 2.46
C GLY A 284 23.10 15.81 1.22
N VAL A 285 22.96 14.48 1.34
CA VAL A 285 22.55 13.63 0.22
C VAL A 285 21.08 13.91 -0.11
N ARG A 286 20.81 14.25 -1.37
CA ARG A 286 19.44 14.37 -1.90
C ARG A 286 18.98 13.06 -2.48
N VAL A 287 17.79 12.62 -2.08
CA VAL A 287 17.17 11.43 -2.66
C VAL A 287 16.88 11.70 -4.15
N PRO A 288 17.18 10.79 -5.08
CA PRO A 288 16.70 10.91 -6.45
C PRO A 288 15.17 11.01 -6.46
N SER A 289 14.59 11.83 -7.34
CA SER A 289 13.15 12.06 -7.34
C SER A 289 12.51 12.02 -8.71
N VAL A 290 11.31 11.42 -8.78
CA VAL A 290 10.32 11.58 -9.85
C VAL A 290 9.01 12.20 -9.33
N ALA A 291 8.97 12.54 -8.03
CA ALA A 291 7.84 13.19 -7.39
C ALA A 291 7.80 14.69 -7.77
N HIS A 292 6.58 15.19 -7.99
CA HIS A 292 6.35 16.57 -8.38
C HIS A 292 5.27 17.19 -7.49
N TYR A 293 5.65 18.27 -6.82
CA TYR A 293 4.75 19.13 -6.10
C TYR A 293 3.85 19.88 -7.10
N SER A 294 2.55 19.71 -6.91
CA SER A 294 1.53 20.57 -7.52
C SER A 294 0.91 21.44 -6.43
N PRO A 295 0.72 22.75 -6.64
CA PRO A 295 0.02 23.59 -5.67
C PRO A 295 -1.35 23.00 -5.35
N TRP A 296 -1.74 23.02 -4.07
CA TRP A 296 -3.07 22.59 -3.69
C TRP A 296 -4.10 23.46 -4.40
N ARG A 297 -4.91 22.83 -5.25
CA ARG A 297 -6.11 23.43 -5.78
C ARG A 297 -7.25 22.78 -5.04
N ARG A 298 -8.12 23.60 -4.44
CA ARG A 298 -9.42 23.11 -4.00
C ARG A 298 -10.06 22.51 -5.24
N SER A 299 -10.20 21.18 -5.29
CA SER A 299 -10.98 20.55 -6.34
C SER A 299 -12.28 21.33 -6.42
N SER A 300 -12.68 21.69 -7.63
CA SER A 300 -14.05 22.07 -7.92
C SER A 300 -14.93 20.82 -7.70
N VAL A 301 -14.96 20.32 -6.47
CA VAL A 301 -16.11 19.60 -5.96
C VAL A 301 -17.24 20.56 -6.27
N VAL A 302 -18.16 20.12 -7.12
CA VAL A 302 -19.38 20.84 -7.39
C VAL A 302 -19.93 21.24 -6.02
N VAL A 303 -19.92 22.53 -5.74
CA VAL A 303 -20.40 23.08 -4.47
C VAL A 303 -21.82 22.55 -4.29
N GLY A 304 -22.01 21.52 -3.45
CA GLY A 304 -23.32 20.87 -3.26
C GLY A 304 -23.36 19.35 -3.17
N GLU A 305 -22.33 18.57 -3.54
CA GLU A 305 -22.35 17.12 -3.28
C GLU A 305 -21.88 16.81 -1.84
N ALA A 306 -22.77 16.19 -1.05
CA ALA A 306 -22.44 15.71 0.29
C ALA A 306 -21.42 14.56 0.22
N LYS A 307 -20.54 14.48 1.23
CA LYS A 307 -19.62 13.34 1.39
C LYS A 307 -20.40 12.04 1.50
N LEU A 308 -19.84 10.98 0.92
CA LEU A 308 -20.32 9.62 1.15
C LEU A 308 -19.97 9.21 2.58
N GLN A 309 -20.80 8.37 3.20
CA GLN A 309 -20.56 7.96 4.57
C GLN A 309 -19.43 6.92 4.63
N ILE A 310 -19.48 5.87 3.79
CA ILE A 310 -18.50 4.77 3.83
C ILE A 310 -17.94 4.49 2.43
N CYS A 311 -16.61 4.53 2.34
CA CYS A 311 -15.87 4.06 1.18
C CYS A 311 -14.96 2.90 1.53
N ALA A 312 -14.51 2.17 0.51
CA ALA A 312 -13.49 1.14 0.65
C ALA A 312 -12.28 1.45 -0.23
N ALA A 313 -11.09 1.20 0.29
CA ALA A 313 -9.84 1.30 -0.44
C ALA A 313 -9.08 -0.02 -0.37
N THR A 314 -8.55 -0.46 -1.50
CA THR A 314 -7.75 -1.68 -1.60
C THR A 314 -6.65 -1.51 -2.64
N MET A 315 -5.60 -2.33 -2.55
CA MET A 315 -4.52 -2.37 -3.54
C MET A 315 -4.62 -3.66 -4.34
N VAL A 316 -4.60 -3.56 -5.66
CA VAL A 316 -4.87 -4.69 -6.57
C VAL A 316 -3.73 -4.91 -7.54
N TYR A 317 -3.50 -6.18 -7.85
CA TYR A 317 -2.72 -6.65 -8.99
C TYR A 317 -3.35 -7.94 -9.47
N ASN A 318 -3.89 -7.92 -10.69
CA ASN A 318 -4.59 -9.04 -11.32
C ASN A 318 -5.70 -9.63 -10.45
N ALA A 319 -6.63 -8.76 -10.05
CA ALA A 319 -7.77 -9.09 -9.20
C ALA A 319 -9.14 -9.02 -9.90
N ALA A 320 -9.19 -8.80 -11.22
CA ALA A 320 -10.42 -8.56 -11.97
C ALA A 320 -11.47 -9.66 -11.76
N LYS A 321 -11.02 -10.93 -11.72
CA LYS A 321 -11.91 -12.09 -11.53
C LYS A 321 -12.65 -12.13 -10.18
N PHE A 322 -12.16 -11.42 -9.16
CA PHE A 322 -12.79 -11.37 -7.83
C PHE A 322 -13.62 -10.10 -7.62
N LEU A 323 -13.38 -9.09 -8.46
CA LEU A 323 -13.84 -7.74 -8.20
C LEU A 323 -15.37 -7.63 -8.17
N LYS A 324 -16.08 -8.30 -9.09
CA LYS A 324 -17.55 -8.26 -9.11
C LYS A 324 -18.17 -8.78 -7.81
N GLU A 325 -17.74 -9.95 -7.35
CA GLU A 325 -18.23 -10.53 -6.09
C GLU A 325 -17.97 -9.56 -4.91
N TRP A 326 -16.75 -9.05 -4.82
CA TRP A 326 -16.33 -8.18 -3.74
C TRP A 326 -17.08 -6.84 -3.73
N VAL A 327 -17.23 -6.17 -4.88
CA VAL A 327 -17.95 -4.89 -5.01
C VAL A 327 -19.44 -5.07 -4.73
N ILE A 328 -20.09 -6.07 -5.33
CA ILE A 328 -21.54 -6.30 -5.17
C ILE A 328 -21.87 -6.63 -3.70
N TYR A 329 -21.07 -7.49 -3.07
CA TYR A 329 -21.26 -7.83 -1.66
C TYR A 329 -21.08 -6.60 -0.75
N HIS A 330 -19.95 -5.90 -0.85
CA HIS A 330 -19.64 -4.78 0.05
C HIS A 330 -20.56 -3.58 -0.19
N SER A 331 -21.02 -3.38 -1.43
CA SER A 331 -22.03 -2.37 -1.74
C SER A 331 -23.37 -2.70 -1.08
N GLY A 332 -23.80 -3.97 -1.12
CA GLY A 332 -25.04 -4.41 -0.48
C GLY A 332 -25.07 -4.16 1.04
N ILE A 333 -23.91 -4.21 1.71
CA ILE A 333 -23.82 -3.97 3.16
C ILE A 333 -23.50 -2.52 3.53
N GLY A 334 -23.36 -1.61 2.55
CA GLY A 334 -23.30 -0.16 2.78
C GLY A 334 -22.04 0.58 2.33
N VAL A 335 -21.13 -0.05 1.56
CA VAL A 335 -20.04 0.70 0.91
C VAL A 335 -20.57 1.46 -0.31
N GLU A 336 -20.29 2.76 -0.37
CA GLU A 336 -20.85 3.67 -1.38
C GLU A 336 -19.89 3.98 -2.53
N LYS A 337 -18.57 3.88 -2.30
CA LYS A 337 -17.53 4.05 -3.32
C LYS A 337 -16.29 3.21 -3.03
N PHE A 338 -15.67 2.72 -4.09
CA PHE A 338 -14.48 1.88 -4.05
C PHE A 338 -13.30 2.57 -4.73
N PHE A 339 -12.16 2.62 -4.06
CA PHE A 339 -10.89 3.08 -4.60
C PHE A 339 -9.96 1.87 -4.79
N LEU A 340 -9.62 1.57 -6.04
CA LEU A 340 -8.72 0.48 -6.40
C LEU A 340 -7.35 1.04 -6.76
N TYR A 341 -6.37 0.85 -5.88
CA TYR A 341 -4.98 1.21 -6.15
C TYR A 341 -4.36 0.12 -7.01
N ASP A 342 -4.33 0.33 -8.33
CA ASP A 342 -3.90 -0.68 -9.30
C ASP A 342 -2.40 -0.63 -9.53
N ASN A 343 -1.72 -1.73 -9.20
CA ASN A 343 -0.29 -1.92 -9.36
C ASN A 343 0.05 -2.60 -10.69
N GLY A 344 -0.51 -2.09 -11.79
CA GLY A 344 -0.21 -2.53 -13.15
C GLY A 344 -0.85 -3.87 -13.53
N SER A 345 -2.14 -4.04 -13.25
CA SER A 345 -2.91 -5.22 -13.64
C SER A 345 -2.98 -5.41 -15.17
N ASP A 346 -3.01 -6.67 -15.61
CA ASP A 346 -3.13 -7.09 -17.01
C ASP A 346 -4.21 -8.14 -17.26
N ASP A 347 -5.11 -8.33 -16.29
CA ASP A 347 -6.17 -9.34 -16.33
C ASP A 347 -7.54 -8.77 -16.73
N GLY A 348 -7.56 -7.63 -17.41
CA GLY A 348 -8.79 -6.96 -17.86
C GLY A 348 -9.52 -6.17 -16.76
N LEU A 349 -8.82 -5.76 -15.69
CA LEU A 349 -9.38 -4.98 -14.58
C LEU A 349 -10.24 -3.79 -15.05
N GLY A 350 -9.77 -3.02 -16.03
CA GLY A 350 -10.52 -1.86 -16.58
C GLY A 350 -11.87 -2.23 -17.19
N ILE A 351 -11.98 -3.39 -17.83
CA ILE A 351 -13.24 -3.89 -18.41
C ILE A 351 -14.24 -4.17 -17.29
N VAL A 352 -13.80 -4.88 -16.24
CA VAL A 352 -14.65 -5.22 -15.09
C VAL A 352 -15.08 -3.98 -14.31
N VAL A 353 -14.18 -3.01 -14.12
CA VAL A 353 -14.52 -1.71 -13.50
C VAL A 353 -15.55 -0.96 -14.34
N GLY A 354 -15.38 -0.93 -15.67
CA GLY A 354 -16.34 -0.31 -16.58
C GLY A 354 -17.72 -0.98 -16.57
N GLU A 355 -17.77 -2.31 -16.47
CA GLU A 355 -19.01 -3.07 -16.27
C GLU A 355 -19.71 -2.70 -14.96
N LEU A 356 -19.00 -2.74 -13.83
CA LEU A 356 -19.55 -2.38 -12.52
C LEU A 356 -20.08 -0.94 -12.50
N ASN A 357 -19.36 0.00 -13.11
CA ASN A 357 -19.81 1.40 -13.18
C ASN A 357 -21.08 1.54 -14.04
N ARG A 358 -21.22 0.79 -15.15
CA ARG A 358 -22.46 0.75 -15.94
C ARG A 358 -23.63 0.13 -15.17
N GLU A 359 -23.36 -0.78 -14.26
CA GLU A 359 -24.34 -1.37 -13.35
C GLU A 359 -24.73 -0.44 -12.18
N GLY A 360 -24.08 0.72 -12.04
CA GLY A 360 -24.40 1.73 -11.02
C GLY A 360 -23.53 1.69 -9.77
N TYR A 361 -22.52 0.81 -9.71
CA TYR A 361 -21.52 0.85 -8.64
C TYR A 361 -20.54 2.00 -8.87
N ARG A 362 -19.96 2.57 -7.80
CA ARG A 362 -18.97 3.65 -7.91
C ARG A 362 -17.57 3.11 -7.65
N VAL A 363 -16.86 2.77 -8.73
CA VAL A 363 -15.50 2.21 -8.66
C VAL A 363 -14.53 3.13 -9.38
N GLU A 364 -13.52 3.62 -8.65
CA GLU A 364 -12.46 4.46 -9.16
C GLU A 364 -11.12 3.72 -9.07
N THR A 365 -10.44 3.57 -10.22
CA THR A 365 -9.08 3.04 -10.26
C THR A 365 -8.08 4.17 -10.15
N VAL A 366 -7.16 4.06 -9.19
CA VAL A 366 -6.03 4.97 -8.99
C VAL A 366 -4.76 4.22 -9.42
N PRO A 367 -4.05 4.67 -10.46
CA PRO A 367 -2.77 4.06 -10.84
C PRO A 367 -1.76 4.15 -9.69
N TRP A 368 -1.19 3.01 -9.29
CA TRP A 368 -0.23 2.90 -8.20
C TRP A 368 0.87 1.89 -8.54
N ILE A 369 1.70 2.25 -9.52
CA ILE A 369 2.78 1.40 -10.05
C ILE A 369 3.94 1.16 -9.07
N TRP A 370 3.84 1.65 -7.84
CA TRP A 370 4.93 1.69 -6.86
C TRP A 370 5.03 0.36 -6.10
N ALA A 371 5.90 -0.53 -6.54
CA ALA A 371 5.99 -1.88 -5.98
C ALA A 371 6.37 -1.91 -4.49
N LYS A 372 5.67 -2.74 -3.69
CA LYS A 372 5.83 -2.88 -2.23
C LYS A 372 5.65 -1.58 -1.44
N THR A 373 4.55 -0.89 -1.67
CA THR A 373 4.25 0.37 -0.98
C THR A 373 2.81 0.38 -0.47
N GLN A 374 2.35 -0.74 0.10
CA GLN A 374 0.95 -0.88 0.55
C GLN A 374 0.58 0.19 1.60
N GLU A 375 1.40 0.35 2.64
CA GLU A 375 1.18 1.37 3.69
C GLU A 375 1.18 2.79 3.10
N ALA A 376 2.09 3.07 2.16
CA ALA A 376 2.15 4.36 1.47
C ALA A 376 0.94 4.58 0.56
N GLY A 377 0.48 3.55 -0.16
CA GLY A 377 -0.72 3.62 -1.01
C GLY A 377 -1.99 3.85 -0.20
N PHE A 378 -2.13 3.22 0.96
CA PHE A 378 -3.23 3.50 1.89
C PHE A 378 -3.11 4.88 2.54
N SER A 379 -1.90 5.34 2.85
CA SER A 379 -1.68 6.71 3.31
C SER A 379 -2.04 7.75 2.24
N HIS A 380 -1.69 7.47 0.98
CA HIS A 380 -2.13 8.27 -0.16
C HIS A 380 -3.66 8.25 -0.29
N ALA A 381 -4.30 7.09 -0.16
CA ALA A 381 -5.76 6.96 -0.20
C ALA A 381 -6.45 7.78 0.89
N ALA A 382 -5.93 7.77 2.12
CA ALA A 382 -6.47 8.54 3.23
C ALA A 382 -6.50 10.04 2.94
N VAL A 383 -5.45 10.56 2.30
CA VAL A 383 -5.34 11.98 1.94
C VAL A 383 -6.18 12.27 0.69
N TYR A 384 -6.08 11.42 -0.31
CA TYR A 384 -6.73 11.59 -1.61
C TYR A 384 -8.26 11.55 -1.50
N ALA A 385 -8.81 10.60 -0.75
CA ALA A 385 -10.25 10.40 -0.61
C ALA A 385 -10.86 11.20 0.55
N ARG A 386 -10.09 12.05 1.24
CA ARG A 386 -10.52 12.83 2.42
C ARG A 386 -11.80 13.63 2.17
N GLU A 387 -11.94 14.19 0.97
CA GLU A 387 -13.11 14.99 0.59
C GLU A 387 -14.24 14.16 -0.03
N SER A 388 -14.01 12.86 -0.30
CA SER A 388 -15.03 11.98 -0.86
C SER A 388 -15.88 11.28 0.21
N CYS A 389 -15.29 10.94 1.36
CA CYS A 389 -15.92 10.01 2.31
C CYS A 389 -15.65 10.37 3.78
N ASP A 390 -16.62 10.10 4.66
CA ASP A 390 -16.46 10.27 6.11
C ASP A 390 -15.66 9.13 6.75
N TRP A 391 -15.92 7.89 6.32
CA TRP A 391 -15.23 6.68 6.78
C TRP A 391 -14.61 5.92 5.62
N MET A 392 -13.42 5.37 5.85
CA MET A 392 -12.71 4.52 4.90
C MET A 392 -12.46 3.14 5.49
N MET A 393 -12.87 2.11 4.77
CA MET A 393 -12.53 0.71 5.04
C MET A 393 -11.32 0.31 4.19
N TYR A 394 -10.25 -0.12 4.83
CA TYR A 394 -9.10 -0.74 4.16
C TYR A 394 -9.21 -2.25 4.30
N ILE A 395 -9.45 -2.95 3.19
CA ILE A 395 -9.69 -4.39 3.18
C ILE A 395 -9.19 -4.98 1.86
N ASP A 396 -8.58 -6.15 1.89
CA ASP A 396 -8.09 -6.79 0.66
C ASP A 396 -9.28 -7.31 -0.18
N VAL A 397 -9.10 -7.42 -1.50
CA VAL A 397 -10.16 -7.87 -2.44
C VAL A 397 -10.60 -9.33 -2.19
N ASP A 398 -9.80 -10.10 -1.43
CA ASP A 398 -10.09 -11.47 -1.02
C ASP A 398 -10.66 -11.58 0.40
N GLU A 399 -10.94 -10.45 1.04
CA GLU A 399 -11.47 -10.34 2.39
C GLU A 399 -12.91 -9.82 2.39
N PHE A 400 -13.75 -10.41 3.24
CA PHE A 400 -15.18 -10.11 3.33
C PHE A 400 -15.57 -9.79 4.77
N LEU A 401 -16.05 -8.56 4.97
CA LEU A 401 -16.53 -8.10 6.28
C LEU A 401 -17.93 -8.66 6.55
N PHE A 402 -18.12 -9.26 7.71
CA PHE A 402 -19.36 -9.91 8.13
C PHE A 402 -19.63 -9.66 9.62
N SER A 403 -20.87 -9.37 10.00
CA SER A 403 -21.31 -9.44 11.40
C SER A 403 -22.16 -10.68 11.64
N PRO A 404 -21.89 -11.47 12.70
CA PRO A 404 -22.78 -12.56 13.12
C PRO A 404 -24.25 -12.14 13.29
N ARG A 405 -24.52 -10.85 13.58
CA ARG A 405 -25.87 -10.31 13.70
C ARG A 405 -26.66 -10.30 12.39
N TRP A 406 -25.99 -10.41 11.25
CA TRP A 406 -26.62 -10.41 9.93
C TRP A 406 -27.02 -11.82 9.48
N SER A 407 -26.67 -12.88 10.22
CA SER A 407 -26.83 -14.27 9.75
C SER A 407 -28.26 -14.67 9.39
N SER A 408 -29.26 -14.05 10.00
CA SER A 408 -30.69 -14.29 9.74
C SER A 408 -31.31 -13.30 8.75
N ALA A 409 -30.57 -12.29 8.27
CA ALA A 409 -31.09 -11.27 7.38
C ALA A 409 -31.48 -11.87 6.01
N ALA A 410 -32.70 -11.61 5.58
CA ALA A 410 -33.22 -12.12 4.31
C ALA A 410 -32.57 -11.46 3.09
N GLN A 411 -32.19 -10.19 3.22
CA GLN A 411 -31.60 -9.36 2.16
C GLN A 411 -30.49 -8.47 2.76
N PRO A 412 -29.51 -8.03 1.95
CA PRO A 412 -28.51 -7.06 2.37
C PRO A 412 -29.15 -5.68 2.59
N SER A 413 -28.51 -4.82 3.38
CA SER A 413 -28.96 -3.45 3.63
C SER A 413 -27.78 -2.50 3.78
N ASP A 414 -27.91 -1.30 3.22
CA ASP A 414 -26.93 -0.22 3.31
C ASP A 414 -26.64 0.23 4.76
N ARG A 415 -27.52 -0.10 5.71
CA ARG A 415 -27.36 0.20 7.15
C ARG A 415 -26.45 -0.78 7.87
N MET A 416 -26.11 -1.93 7.27
CA MET A 416 -25.38 -3.01 7.96
C MET A 416 -24.02 -2.52 8.44
N LEU A 417 -23.16 -2.01 7.55
CA LEU A 417 -21.87 -1.44 7.95
C LEU A 417 -22.02 -0.18 8.78
N LYS A 418 -22.97 0.69 8.43
CA LYS A 418 -23.25 1.94 9.17
C LYS A 418 -23.57 1.66 10.64
N SER A 419 -24.23 0.54 10.95
CA SER A 419 -24.56 0.12 12.32
C SER A 419 -23.36 -0.34 13.15
N LEU A 420 -22.22 -0.65 12.51
CA LEU A 420 -20.98 -1.03 13.18
C LEU A 420 -20.09 0.17 13.53
N ILE A 421 -20.47 1.37 13.10
CA ILE A 421 -19.74 2.61 13.38
C ILE A 421 -20.30 3.21 14.67
N PRO A 422 -19.63 3.02 15.83
CA PRO A 422 -18.77 4.08 16.37
C PRO A 422 -17.47 3.57 17.04
N ARG A 423 -16.62 4.50 17.53
CA ARG A 423 -15.20 4.38 17.98
C ARG A 423 -14.73 3.09 18.68
N GLN A 424 -15.62 2.28 19.27
CA GLN A 424 -15.24 1.03 19.92
C GLN A 424 -16.22 -0.09 19.56
N VAL A 425 -15.78 -0.95 18.65
CA VAL A 425 -16.50 -2.17 18.27
C VAL A 425 -16.10 -3.27 19.25
N GLY A 426 -17.07 -3.90 19.92
CA GLY A 426 -16.81 -5.03 20.81
C GLY A 426 -16.24 -6.23 20.04
N MET A 427 -15.37 -7.02 20.70
CA MET A 427 -14.87 -8.27 20.11
C MET A 427 -16.03 -9.16 19.64
N GLY A 428 -15.94 -9.68 18.42
CA GLY A 428 -16.96 -10.55 17.82
C GLY A 428 -18.16 -9.83 17.19
N ALA A 429 -18.23 -8.50 17.26
CA ALA A 429 -19.28 -7.74 16.56
C ALA A 429 -19.09 -7.75 15.03
N ALA A 430 -17.85 -7.95 14.56
CA ALA A 430 -17.52 -8.13 13.15
C ALA A 430 -16.41 -9.18 12.99
N VAL A 431 -16.39 -9.82 11.84
CA VAL A 431 -15.44 -10.86 11.42
C VAL A 431 -15.02 -10.55 9.99
N VAL A 432 -13.71 -10.56 9.73
CA VAL A 432 -13.17 -10.51 8.38
C VAL A 432 -12.89 -11.95 7.94
N ASN A 433 -13.57 -12.39 6.89
CA ASN A 433 -13.41 -13.72 6.33
C ASN A 433 -12.48 -13.66 5.12
N HIS A 434 -11.57 -14.62 5.03
CA HIS A 434 -10.60 -14.72 3.94
C HIS A 434 -10.53 -16.17 3.45
N TYR A 435 -10.55 -16.39 2.13
CA TYR A 435 -10.63 -17.72 1.53
C TYR A 435 -9.27 -18.35 1.14
N LYS A 436 -8.13 -17.73 1.48
CA LYS A 436 -6.81 -18.12 0.96
C LYS A 436 -6.41 -19.56 1.22
N TYR A 437 -6.79 -20.16 2.34
CA TYR A 437 -6.42 -21.54 2.65
C TYR A 437 -7.46 -22.55 2.16
N GLN A 438 -8.67 -22.13 1.83
CA GLN A 438 -9.77 -23.02 1.46
C GLN A 438 -9.91 -23.21 -0.06
N ALA A 439 -9.32 -22.32 -0.87
CA ALA A 439 -9.34 -22.41 -2.33
C ALA A 439 -7.95 -22.81 -2.89
N TRP A 440 -7.71 -24.13 -3.08
CA TRP A 440 -6.41 -24.64 -3.51
C TRP A 440 -5.88 -24.02 -4.81
N SER A 441 -6.73 -23.85 -5.83
CA SER A 441 -6.34 -23.23 -7.11
C SER A 441 -5.81 -21.81 -6.89
N GLU A 442 -6.47 -21.04 -6.02
CA GLU A 442 -6.09 -19.66 -5.69
C GLU A 442 -4.86 -19.59 -4.81
N PHE A 443 -4.78 -20.46 -3.81
CA PHE A 443 -3.59 -20.65 -3.01
C PHE A 443 -2.37 -20.95 -3.90
N ARG A 444 -2.49 -21.93 -4.81
CA ARG A 444 -1.42 -22.32 -5.73
C ARG A 444 -0.96 -21.16 -6.62
N ALA A 445 -1.90 -20.32 -7.08
CA ALA A 445 -1.59 -19.14 -7.89
C ALA A 445 -0.89 -18.05 -7.07
N LYS A 446 -1.46 -17.66 -5.92
CA LYS A 446 -0.93 -16.61 -5.05
C LYS A 446 0.46 -16.93 -4.51
N PHE A 447 0.72 -18.19 -4.14
CA PHE A 447 2.02 -18.56 -3.62
C PHE A 447 3.13 -18.50 -4.68
N ARG A 448 2.81 -18.64 -5.97
CA ARG A 448 3.79 -18.47 -7.05
C ARG A 448 4.16 -17.02 -7.36
N ARG A 449 3.35 -16.02 -6.94
CA ARG A 449 3.41 -14.64 -7.45
C ARG A 449 3.17 -13.54 -6.39
N ARG A 450 3.50 -13.75 -5.10
CA ARG A 450 3.24 -12.69 -4.08
C ARG A 450 4.06 -11.43 -4.37
N VAL A 451 3.34 -10.33 -4.64
CA VAL A 451 3.89 -9.01 -4.98
C VAL A 451 4.30 -8.20 -3.74
N SER A 452 3.71 -8.45 -2.56
CA SER A 452 3.97 -7.63 -1.35
C SER A 452 5.21 -8.02 -0.55
N ALA A 453 5.71 -9.26 -0.68
CA ALA A 453 6.93 -9.72 -0.04
C ALA A 453 7.71 -10.58 -1.03
N TYR A 454 9.00 -10.28 -1.24
CA TYR A 454 9.89 -11.11 -2.08
C TYR A 454 10.23 -12.38 -1.33
N VAL A 455 9.22 -13.21 -1.12
CA VAL A 455 9.39 -14.58 -0.70
C VAL A 455 9.92 -15.30 -1.92
N VAL A 456 11.09 -15.92 -1.79
CA VAL A 456 11.67 -16.76 -2.85
C VAL A 456 10.59 -17.71 -3.35
N ASP A 457 10.43 -17.83 -4.68
CA ASP A 457 9.48 -18.76 -5.30
C ASP A 457 9.55 -20.08 -4.54
N TRP A 458 8.46 -20.45 -3.87
CA TRP A 458 8.41 -21.58 -2.96
C TRP A 458 8.75 -22.91 -3.64
N ARG A 459 8.67 -22.97 -4.99
CA ARG A 459 9.15 -24.09 -5.81
C ARG A 459 10.68 -24.23 -5.78
N ARG A 460 11.40 -23.19 -5.37
CA ARG A 460 12.84 -23.23 -5.17
C ARG A 460 13.12 -23.75 -3.76
N ALA A 461 14.04 -24.71 -3.66
CA ALA A 461 14.50 -25.29 -2.40
C ALA A 461 15.43 -24.34 -1.62
N VAL A 462 15.02 -23.08 -1.45
CA VAL A 462 15.78 -22.04 -0.77
C VAL A 462 15.04 -21.63 0.50
N ASN A 463 15.75 -21.61 1.63
CA ASN A 463 15.22 -21.25 2.95
C ASN A 463 13.93 -22.02 3.33
N PRO A 464 13.99 -23.36 3.44
CA PRO A 464 12.81 -24.21 3.72
C PRO A 464 12.16 -23.97 5.08
N ALA A 465 12.89 -23.36 6.02
CA ALA A 465 12.40 -23.00 7.36
C ALA A 465 11.81 -21.58 7.45
N SER A 466 11.67 -20.86 6.32
CA SER A 466 11.11 -19.50 6.34
C SER A 466 9.68 -19.51 6.89
N LYS A 467 9.38 -18.57 7.80
CA LYS A 467 8.03 -18.32 8.32
C LYS A 467 7.05 -17.86 7.24
N ASP A 468 7.55 -17.44 6.07
CA ASP A 468 6.72 -17.05 4.93
C ASP A 468 6.17 -18.25 4.14
N ARG A 469 6.66 -19.47 4.43
CA ARG A 469 6.16 -20.70 3.81
C ARG A 469 4.89 -21.16 4.51
N ALA A 470 3.97 -21.73 3.74
CA ALA A 470 2.80 -22.38 4.32
C ALA A 470 3.25 -23.62 5.12
N PRO A 471 2.88 -23.74 6.41
CA PRO A 471 3.26 -24.87 7.22
C PRO A 471 2.85 -26.21 6.58
N GLY A 472 3.76 -27.17 6.56
CA GLY A 472 3.50 -28.52 6.04
C GLY A 472 3.33 -28.61 4.52
N LEU A 473 3.61 -27.54 3.77
CA LEU A 473 3.62 -27.56 2.31
C LEU A 473 5.06 -27.59 1.78
N GLY A 474 5.39 -28.61 0.99
CA GLY A 474 6.70 -28.77 0.37
C GLY A 474 6.95 -27.81 -0.80
N PHE A 475 7.81 -28.21 -1.74
CA PHE A 475 8.20 -27.41 -2.92
C PHE A 475 7.36 -27.72 -4.17
N GLU A 476 6.45 -28.68 -4.07
CA GLU A 476 5.64 -29.15 -5.19
C GLU A 476 4.18 -28.68 -5.13
N PRO A 477 3.56 -28.40 -6.30
CA PRO A 477 2.19 -27.90 -6.38
C PRO A 477 1.16 -29.04 -6.26
N VAL A 478 1.35 -29.92 -5.28
CA VAL A 478 0.47 -31.05 -5.01
C VAL A 478 -0.46 -30.66 -3.88
N LYS A 479 -1.77 -30.77 -4.14
CA LYS A 479 -2.81 -30.52 -3.13
C LYS A 479 -2.77 -31.65 -2.11
N PRO A 480 -2.58 -31.36 -0.82
CA PRO A 480 -2.72 -32.40 0.19
C PRO A 480 -4.17 -32.90 0.29
N GLY A 481 -4.36 -34.19 0.60
CA GLY A 481 -5.69 -34.82 0.63
C GLY A 481 -6.64 -34.23 1.69
N ASP A 482 -6.10 -33.62 2.74
CA ASP A 482 -6.82 -33.00 3.85
C ASP A 482 -6.87 -31.45 3.75
N TRP A 483 -6.43 -30.86 2.64
CA TRP A 483 -6.22 -29.41 2.50
C TRP A 483 -7.39 -28.54 2.98
N GLU A 484 -8.62 -28.90 2.60
CA GLU A 484 -9.84 -28.18 2.96
C GLU A 484 -10.08 -28.08 4.47
N ARG A 485 -9.51 -29.01 5.26
CA ARG A 485 -9.68 -29.08 6.72
C ARG A 485 -8.41 -28.77 7.49
N ARG A 486 -7.25 -28.77 6.81
CA ARG A 486 -5.91 -28.67 7.41
C ARG A 486 -5.69 -27.42 8.28
N PHE A 487 -6.29 -26.29 7.91
CA PHE A 487 -6.15 -25.02 8.64
C PHE A 487 -7.47 -24.53 9.23
N CYS A 488 -8.40 -25.45 9.47
CA CYS A 488 -9.75 -25.15 9.92
C CYS A 488 -9.93 -25.61 11.37
N GLU A 489 -9.75 -24.70 12.33
CA GLU A 489 -10.03 -24.96 13.75
C GLU A 489 -11.53 -24.89 14.06
N VAL A 490 -12.23 -23.96 13.41
CA VAL A 490 -13.66 -23.71 13.58
C VAL A 490 -14.34 -23.71 12.22
N ARG A 491 -15.44 -24.47 12.10
CA ARG A 491 -16.25 -24.47 10.89
C ARG A 491 -17.33 -23.39 10.98
N ASP A 492 -17.12 -22.29 10.27
CA ASP A 492 -18.09 -21.20 10.14
C ASP A 492 -18.59 -21.06 8.68
N ASP A 493 -19.79 -21.57 8.41
CA ASP A 493 -20.46 -21.49 7.11
C ASP A 493 -21.48 -20.33 7.04
N ARG A 494 -21.49 -19.40 8.02
CA ARG A 494 -22.52 -18.34 8.12
C ARG A 494 -22.46 -17.36 6.96
N LEU A 495 -21.27 -16.82 6.66
CA LEU A 495 -21.10 -15.90 5.53
C LEU A 495 -21.49 -16.57 4.21
N LYS A 496 -21.04 -17.81 3.98
CA LYS A 496 -21.38 -18.59 2.78
C LYS A 496 -22.90 -18.78 2.64
N SER A 497 -23.57 -19.16 3.72
CA SER A 497 -25.03 -19.35 3.75
C SER A 497 -25.77 -18.05 3.50
N LEU A 498 -25.28 -16.95 4.06
CA LEU A 498 -25.85 -15.61 3.89
C LEU A 498 -25.72 -15.11 2.45
N VAL A 499 -24.52 -15.19 1.90
CA VAL A 499 -24.20 -14.77 0.53
C VAL A 499 -25.05 -15.55 -0.49
N ARG A 500 -25.18 -16.88 -0.31
CA ARG A 500 -26.05 -17.72 -1.14
C ARG A 500 -27.52 -17.32 -1.07
N ARG A 501 -27.99 -16.83 0.07
CA ARG A 501 -29.37 -16.36 0.26
C ARG A 501 -29.60 -15.01 -0.40
N TRP A 502 -28.66 -14.09 -0.27
CA TRP A 502 -28.78 -12.72 -0.80
C TRP A 502 -28.62 -12.66 -2.31
N TYR A 503 -27.70 -13.45 -2.86
CA TYR A 503 -27.24 -13.26 -4.25
C TYR A 503 -27.37 -14.52 -5.11
N GLY A 504 -27.79 -15.65 -4.54
CA GLY A 504 -27.99 -16.88 -5.29
C GLY A 504 -29.39 -17.00 -5.86
N GLY A 505 -29.49 -17.43 -7.12
CA GLY A 505 -30.77 -17.65 -7.80
C GLY A 505 -30.73 -18.85 -8.74
N LEU A 506 -31.89 -19.49 -8.89
CA LEU A 506 -32.14 -20.46 -9.96
C LEU A 506 -32.38 -19.73 -11.27
N THR A 507 -32.11 -20.39 -12.39
CA THR A 507 -32.09 -19.71 -13.68
C THR A 507 -33.18 -20.19 -14.61
N ALA A 508 -33.75 -19.23 -15.34
CA ALA A 508 -34.86 -19.46 -16.24
C ALA A 508 -34.44 -20.16 -17.55
N GLU A 509 -33.15 -20.12 -17.91
CA GLU A 509 -32.63 -20.78 -19.11
C GLU A 509 -32.45 -22.28 -18.86
N GLY A 510 -33.52 -23.04 -19.14
CA GLY A 510 -33.46 -24.41 -19.70
C GLY A 510 -32.75 -25.53 -18.94
N GLY A 511 -32.29 -25.35 -17.70
CA GLY A 511 -31.53 -26.40 -17.01
C GLY A 511 -31.41 -26.31 -15.48
N GLY A 512 -32.16 -25.44 -14.79
CA GLY A 512 -32.16 -25.40 -13.33
C GLY A 512 -30.81 -25.02 -12.69
N GLY A 513 -29.92 -24.34 -13.42
CA GLY A 513 -28.61 -23.94 -12.91
C GLY A 513 -28.74 -22.87 -11.80
N TYR A 514 -27.98 -23.04 -10.70
CA TYR A 514 -27.82 -22.04 -9.65
C TYR A 514 -26.65 -21.12 -9.99
N ARG A 515 -26.87 -19.80 -10.03
CA ARG A 515 -25.81 -18.79 -10.24
C ARG A 515 -25.89 -17.69 -9.20
N MET A 516 -24.74 -17.08 -8.94
CA MET A 516 -24.61 -15.90 -8.10
C MET A 516 -24.80 -14.63 -8.93
N ALA A 517 -25.21 -13.53 -8.29
CA ALA A 517 -25.50 -12.26 -8.94
C ALA A 517 -24.35 -11.70 -9.82
N TRP A 518 -23.09 -12.00 -9.48
CA TRP A 518 -21.89 -11.59 -10.22
C TRP A 518 -21.48 -12.52 -11.37
N GLN A 519 -22.15 -13.67 -11.56
CA GLN A 519 -21.87 -14.63 -12.63
C GLN A 519 -22.70 -14.39 -13.89
N ARG A 520 -23.14 -13.15 -14.09
CA ARG A 520 -24.00 -12.74 -15.21
C ARG A 520 -23.20 -12.48 -16.48
#